data_AF-A0A6V8LTW6-F1
#
_entry.id   AF-A0A6V8LTW6-F1
#
_cell.length_a   1.000
_cell.length_b   1.000
_cell.length_c   1.000
_cell.angle_alpha   90.00
_cell.angle_beta   90.00
_cell.angle_gamma   90.00
#
_symmetry.space_group_name_H-M   'P 1'
#
loop_
_entity.id
_entity.type
_entity.pdbx_description
1 polymer ?
#
loop_
_entity_poly.entity_id
_entity_poly.type
_entity_poly.pdbx_seq_one_letter_code
_entity_poly.pdbx_strand_id
1 'polypeptide(L)'
;MRLKLSWIVLTALILVASCTGIRSIAPEDVAGTPTQYATVSAPPDPALMGHWRRPQPGNLERPWLFQYCLVKKGDKYAVYYYYDSHKKNSFKGWASFSIDGSRMTSGVDGVVFYAKDGKVFMIWPGRDDHYPMEKLD
;
A
#
# COMPACT_ATOMS: atom_id res chain seq x y z
N MET A 1 47.72 34.80 2.85
CA MET A 1 47.39 33.36 2.85
C MET A 1 45.87 33.22 3.01
N ARG A 2 45.15 33.17 1.89
CA ARG A 2 43.68 32.94 1.80
C ARG A 2 43.47 31.57 1.13
N LEU A 3 42.30 30.98 1.34
CA LEU A 3 41.90 29.59 1.04
C LEU A 3 42.36 28.58 2.09
N LYS A 4 41.50 28.24 3.06
CA LYS A 4 41.28 26.86 3.57
C LYS A 4 39.98 26.75 4.40
N LEU A 5 38.92 27.49 4.08
CA LEU A 5 37.70 27.50 4.91
C LEU A 5 36.41 27.19 4.15
N SER A 6 36.50 26.55 2.98
CA SER A 6 35.34 26.37 2.09
C SER A 6 35.02 24.91 1.75
N TRP A 7 35.77 23.94 2.26
CA TRP A 7 35.53 22.51 1.96
C TRP A 7 34.89 21.72 3.09
N ILE A 8 34.99 22.17 4.35
CA ILE A 8 34.46 21.39 5.49
C ILE A 8 32.94 21.57 5.64
N VAL A 9 32.38 22.68 5.14
CA VAL A 9 30.94 22.96 5.24
C VAL A 9 30.13 22.23 4.17
N LEU A 10 30.73 21.86 3.03
CA LEU A 10 30.02 21.19 1.93
C LEU A 10 29.83 19.68 2.16
N THR A 11 30.65 19.06 3.01
CA THR A 11 30.56 17.60 3.28
C THR A 11 29.62 17.26 4.45
N ALA A 12 29.19 18.26 5.24
CA ALA A 12 28.31 18.05 6.40
C ALA A 12 26.81 18.02 6.05
N LEU A 13 26.45 18.23 4.77
CA LEU A 13 25.06 18.33 4.31
C LEU A 13 24.53 17.03 3.66
N ILE A 14 25.13 15.88 3.95
CA ILE A 14 24.71 14.57 3.43
C ILE A 14 24.52 13.60 4.59
N LEU A 15 23.57 13.86 5.51
CA LEU A 15 23.33 12.98 6.66
C LEU A 15 21.86 12.96 7.13
N VAL A 16 20.89 13.15 6.25
CA VAL A 16 19.46 13.05 6.63
C VAL A 16 18.61 12.41 5.53
N ALA A 17 18.81 11.12 5.24
CA ALA A 17 17.83 10.33 4.49
C ALA A 17 18.03 8.81 4.65
N SER A 18 18.26 8.34 5.88
CA SER A 18 18.22 6.90 6.17
C SER A 18 17.25 6.65 7.32
N CYS A 19 16.00 7.09 7.17
CA CYS A 19 14.92 6.55 7.98
C CYS A 19 14.77 5.08 7.60
N THR A 20 15.33 4.23 8.43
CA THR A 20 15.24 2.78 8.38
C THR A 20 13.77 2.35 8.39
N GLY A 21 13.29 1.87 7.25
CA GLY A 21 12.37 0.74 7.15
C GLY A 21 11.02 0.86 7.86
N ILE A 22 10.25 1.92 7.62
CA ILE A 22 8.80 1.82 7.84
C ILE A 22 8.26 0.84 6.79
N ARG A 23 7.90 -0.37 7.22
CA ARG A 23 7.18 -1.37 6.42
C ARG A 23 5.73 -0.91 6.25
N SER A 24 5.52 0.14 5.48
CA SER A 24 4.20 0.66 5.14
C SER A 24 4.23 1.28 3.75
N ILE A 25 3.06 1.45 3.15
CA ILE A 25 2.89 2.40 2.05
C ILE A 25 3.03 3.80 2.66
N ALA A 26 3.89 4.63 2.08
CA ALA A 26 4.10 6.02 2.47
C ALA A 26 3.43 6.96 1.45
N PRO A 27 3.09 8.22 1.81
CA PRO A 27 2.46 9.16 0.89
C PRO A 27 3.23 9.35 -0.44
N GLU A 28 4.57 9.36 -0.37
CA GLU A 28 5.46 9.48 -1.52
C GLU A 28 5.36 8.30 -2.50
N ASP A 29 5.01 7.09 -2.02
CA ASP A 29 4.83 5.91 -2.86
C ASP A 29 3.64 6.10 -3.83
N VAL A 30 2.61 6.84 -3.40
CA VAL A 30 1.33 7.02 -4.10
C VAL A 30 1.25 8.37 -4.84
N ALA A 31 2.17 9.29 -4.54
CA ALA A 31 2.25 10.61 -5.16
C ALA A 31 2.55 10.54 -6.67
N GLY A 32 3.36 9.55 -7.09
CA GLY A 32 3.79 9.36 -8.47
C GLY A 32 2.68 8.93 -9.45
N THR A 33 3.08 8.77 -10.72
CA THR A 33 2.23 8.24 -11.79
C THR A 33 2.07 6.73 -11.63
N PRO A 34 0.83 6.19 -11.61
CA PRO A 34 0.63 4.75 -11.64
C PRO A 34 1.24 4.10 -12.87
N THR A 35 2.01 3.04 -12.68
CA THR A 35 2.52 2.20 -13.78
C THR A 35 1.48 1.19 -14.25
N GLN A 36 0.43 0.97 -13.45
CA GLN A 36 -0.67 0.08 -13.75
C GLN A 36 -1.98 0.65 -13.19
N TYR A 37 -3.07 0.47 -13.94
CA TYR A 37 -4.42 0.84 -13.55
C TYR A 37 -5.26 -0.41 -13.33
N ALA A 38 -6.28 -0.29 -12.47
CA ALA A 38 -7.25 -1.33 -12.24
C ALA A 38 -8.18 -1.51 -13.45
N THR A 39 -8.65 -2.74 -13.65
CA THR A 39 -9.80 -3.02 -14.53
C THR A 39 -11.07 -2.81 -13.72
N VAL A 40 -11.99 -1.98 -14.22
CA VAL A 40 -13.18 -1.56 -13.45
C VAL A 40 -14.43 -1.95 -14.24
N SER A 41 -15.21 -2.90 -13.72
CA SER A 41 -16.53 -3.25 -14.26
C SER A 41 -17.64 -2.36 -13.69
N ALA A 42 -17.49 -1.96 -12.42
CA ALA A 42 -18.37 -1.01 -11.75
C ALA A 42 -17.53 -0.09 -10.84
N PRO A 43 -17.88 1.21 -10.71
CA PRO A 43 -17.14 2.14 -9.86
C PRO A 43 -16.99 1.60 -8.43
N PRO A 44 -15.82 1.77 -7.78
CA PRO A 44 -15.61 1.25 -6.44
C PRO A 44 -16.57 1.86 -5.43
N ASP A 45 -17.01 1.05 -4.47
CA ASP A 45 -17.67 1.54 -3.26
C ASP A 45 -16.78 2.62 -2.60
N PRO A 46 -17.32 3.79 -2.23
CA PRO A 46 -16.54 4.85 -1.59
C PRO A 46 -15.78 4.40 -0.33
N ALA A 47 -16.27 3.39 0.39
CA ALA A 47 -15.58 2.83 1.55
C ALA A 47 -14.26 2.16 1.19
N LEU A 48 -14.10 1.65 -0.04
CA LEU A 48 -12.84 1.04 -0.49
C LEU A 48 -11.76 2.07 -0.82
N MET A 49 -12.12 3.33 -1.02
CA MET A 49 -11.18 4.39 -1.37
C MET A 49 -10.24 4.72 -0.20
N GLY A 50 -9.05 5.21 -0.53
CA GLY A 50 -8.04 5.62 0.44
C GLY A 50 -7.12 4.49 0.87
N HIS A 51 -6.47 4.67 2.01
CA HIS A 51 -5.43 3.79 2.52
C HIS A 51 -5.96 2.86 3.61
N TRP A 52 -5.79 1.56 3.39
CA TRP A 52 -6.23 0.51 4.30
C TRP A 52 -5.09 -0.44 4.67
N ARG A 53 -5.15 -0.97 5.89
CA ARG A 53 -4.21 -1.97 6.41
C ARG A 53 -4.93 -3.06 7.18
N ARG A 54 -4.49 -4.31 7.02
CA ARG A 54 -4.88 -5.38 7.93
C ARG A 54 -4.14 -5.20 9.26
N PRO A 55 -4.85 -5.05 10.40
CA PRO A 55 -4.21 -4.99 11.70
C PRO A 55 -3.32 -6.20 11.96
N GLN A 56 -2.19 -5.96 12.61
CA GLN A 56 -1.26 -7.02 12.97
C GLN A 56 -1.83 -7.84 14.13
N PRO A 57 -1.87 -9.19 14.05
CA PRO A 57 -2.11 -10.02 15.22
C PRO A 57 -0.96 -9.81 16.24
N GLY A 58 -1.31 -9.42 17.47
CA GLY A 58 -0.35 -8.94 18.48
C GLY A 58 0.62 -9.99 19.04
N ASN A 59 0.49 -11.26 18.65
CA ASN A 59 1.29 -12.38 19.16
C ASN A 59 2.36 -12.89 18.17
N LEU A 60 2.59 -12.20 17.04
CA LEU A 60 3.57 -12.62 16.04
C LEU A 60 4.72 -11.60 15.93
N GLU A 61 5.96 -12.06 16.10
CA GLU A 61 7.18 -11.23 15.96
C GLU A 61 7.32 -10.61 14.56
N ARG A 62 6.85 -11.34 13.56
CA ARG A 62 6.57 -10.80 12.23
C ARG A 62 5.16 -11.30 11.91
N PRO A 63 4.18 -10.41 11.69
CA PRO A 63 2.85 -10.75 11.17
C PRO A 63 2.76 -10.49 9.66
N TRP A 64 1.90 -11.24 8.95
CA TRP A 64 1.67 -10.97 7.54
C TRP A 64 1.05 -9.59 7.40
N LEU A 65 1.70 -8.76 6.60
CA LEU A 65 1.28 -7.40 6.36
C LEU A 65 0.52 -7.34 5.04
N PHE A 66 -0.65 -6.68 5.08
CA PHE A 66 -1.45 -6.34 3.91
C PHE A 66 -1.85 -4.89 4.01
N GLN A 67 -1.53 -4.13 2.98
CA GLN A 67 -1.95 -2.74 2.83
C GLN A 67 -2.27 -2.45 1.39
N TYR A 68 -3.24 -1.58 1.16
CA TYR A 68 -3.46 -0.99 -0.15
C TYR A 68 -3.83 0.48 -0.02
N CYS A 69 -3.54 1.26 -1.06
CA CYS A 69 -4.10 2.59 -1.24
C CYS A 69 -4.79 2.66 -2.61
N LEU A 70 -6.12 2.81 -2.59
CA LEU A 70 -6.93 2.97 -3.79
C LEU A 70 -7.09 4.47 -4.09
N VAL A 71 -6.59 4.90 -5.24
CA VAL A 71 -6.66 6.29 -5.68
C VAL A 71 -7.34 6.41 -7.03
N LYS A 72 -8.02 7.54 -7.22
CA LYS A 72 -8.49 7.97 -8.54
C LYS A 72 -7.46 8.92 -9.15
N LYS A 73 -7.03 8.66 -10.38
CA LYS A 73 -6.12 9.51 -11.15
C LYS A 73 -6.78 9.78 -12.51
N GLY A 74 -7.33 10.98 -12.66
CA GLY A 74 -8.18 11.31 -13.80
C GLY A 74 -9.47 10.50 -13.80
N ASP A 75 -9.73 9.80 -14.90
CA ASP A 75 -10.89 8.93 -15.11
C ASP A 75 -10.65 7.47 -14.65
N LYS A 76 -9.43 7.13 -14.24
CA LYS A 76 -9.02 5.76 -13.89
C LYS A 76 -8.75 5.59 -12.40
N TYR A 77 -8.76 4.33 -11.97
CA TYR A 77 -8.43 3.91 -10.62
C TYR A 77 -7.12 3.13 -10.62
N ALA A 78 -6.29 3.36 -9.61
CA ALA A 78 -5.03 2.66 -9.41
C ALA A 78 -4.91 2.22 -7.96
N VAL A 79 -4.29 1.06 -7.74
CA VAL A 79 -4.06 0.50 -6.42
C VAL A 79 -2.56 0.39 -6.20
N TYR A 80 -2.06 1.11 -5.20
CA TYR A 80 -0.72 0.84 -4.66
C TYR A 80 -0.87 -0.24 -3.60
N TYR A 81 -0.19 -1.37 -3.76
CA TYR A 81 -0.36 -2.55 -2.94
C TYR A 81 0.95 -2.93 -2.25
N TYR A 82 0.86 -3.28 -0.97
CA TYR A 82 1.97 -3.79 -0.21
C TYR A 82 1.55 -5.05 0.57
N TYR A 83 2.22 -6.17 0.29
CA TYR A 83 2.18 -7.33 1.17
C TYR A 83 3.59 -7.80 1.54
N ASP A 84 3.73 -8.32 2.76
CA ASP A 84 4.95 -8.96 3.25
C ASP A 84 4.57 -10.27 3.94
N SER A 85 4.91 -11.41 3.30
CA SER A 85 4.70 -12.74 3.88
C SER A 85 5.98 -13.23 4.56
N HIS A 86 5.86 -13.94 5.70
CA HIS A 86 7.02 -14.54 6.39
C HIS A 86 7.77 -15.56 5.56
N LYS A 87 7.17 -16.07 4.48
CA LYS A 87 7.62 -17.27 3.77
C LYS A 87 8.25 -17.01 2.41
N LYS A 88 8.75 -15.79 2.15
CA LYS A 88 9.69 -15.40 1.06
C LYS A 88 9.12 -14.56 -0.10
N ASN A 89 7.84 -14.23 -0.13
CA ASN A 89 7.32 -13.28 -1.13
C ASN A 89 6.80 -12.02 -0.45
N SER A 90 7.27 -10.89 -0.96
CA SER A 90 6.72 -9.57 -0.69
C SER A 90 6.51 -8.86 -2.03
N PHE A 91 5.55 -7.95 -2.06
CA PHE A 91 5.31 -7.09 -3.19
C PHE A 91 5.01 -5.70 -2.65
N LYS A 92 5.64 -4.67 -3.20
CA LYS A 92 5.33 -3.27 -2.92
C LYS A 92 5.34 -2.49 -4.22
N GLY A 93 4.21 -1.92 -4.63
CA GLY A 93 4.13 -1.16 -5.87
C GLY A 93 2.71 -0.97 -6.40
N TRP A 94 2.60 -0.33 -7.57
CA TRP A 94 1.35 -0.29 -8.33
C TRP A 94 1.01 -1.69 -8.84
N ALA A 95 -0.22 -2.13 -8.60
CA ALA A 95 -0.65 -3.49 -8.88
C ALA A 95 -1.90 -3.54 -9.75
N SER A 96 -2.04 -4.63 -10.50
CA SER A 96 -3.27 -4.97 -11.20
C SER A 96 -4.32 -5.35 -10.18
N PHE A 97 -5.49 -4.72 -10.30
CA PHE A 97 -6.69 -5.07 -9.55
C PHE A 97 -7.88 -5.12 -10.49
N SER A 98 -8.83 -6.01 -10.20
CA SER A 98 -10.17 -5.96 -10.79
C SER A 98 -11.13 -5.41 -9.74
N ILE A 99 -11.91 -4.38 -10.11
CA ILE A 99 -12.84 -3.68 -9.23
C ILE A 99 -14.26 -3.87 -9.77
N ASP A 100 -15.14 -4.35 -8.90
CA ASP A 100 -16.56 -4.58 -9.19
C ASP A 100 -17.42 -4.06 -8.03
N GLY A 101 -17.61 -2.74 -7.99
CA GLY A 101 -18.43 -2.11 -6.96
C GLY A 101 -17.79 -2.26 -5.57
N SER A 102 -18.39 -3.08 -4.73
CA SER A 102 -17.95 -3.32 -3.36
C SER A 102 -16.80 -4.32 -3.23
N ARG A 103 -16.22 -4.81 -4.33
CA ARG A 103 -15.14 -5.81 -4.29
C ARG A 103 -13.95 -5.41 -5.16
N MET A 104 -12.75 -5.69 -4.68
CA MET A 104 -11.49 -5.56 -5.41
C MET A 104 -10.67 -6.84 -5.27
N THR A 105 -10.19 -7.38 -6.38
CA THR A 105 -9.36 -8.60 -6.40
C THR A 105 -7.97 -8.28 -6.93
N SER A 106 -6.95 -8.61 -6.16
CA SER A 106 -5.54 -8.46 -6.52
C SER A 106 -5.16 -9.43 -7.63
N GLY A 107 -4.57 -8.93 -8.70
CA GLY A 107 -3.96 -9.76 -9.74
C GLY A 107 -2.57 -10.30 -9.37
N VAL A 108 -2.01 -9.87 -8.24
CA VAL A 108 -0.68 -10.29 -7.77
C VAL A 108 -0.74 -11.60 -6.99
N ASP A 109 -1.70 -11.70 -6.07
CA ASP A 109 -1.80 -12.79 -5.10
C ASP A 109 -3.24 -13.30 -4.91
N GLY A 110 -4.21 -12.77 -5.67
CA GLY A 110 -5.62 -13.17 -5.61
C GLY A 110 -6.39 -12.64 -4.40
N VAL A 111 -5.75 -11.92 -3.47
CA VAL A 111 -6.40 -11.39 -2.26
C VAL A 111 -7.57 -10.50 -2.64
N VAL A 112 -8.69 -10.66 -1.94
CA VAL A 112 -9.90 -9.87 -2.15
C VAL A 112 -10.06 -8.87 -1.02
N PHE A 113 -10.27 -7.60 -1.35
CA PHE A 113 -10.76 -6.57 -0.45
C PHE A 113 -12.20 -6.25 -0.78
N TYR A 114 -13.08 -6.12 0.21
CA TYR A 114 -14.47 -5.79 -0.05
C TYR A 114 -15.07 -4.91 1.04
N ALA A 115 -16.03 -4.08 0.63
CA ALA A 115 -16.80 -3.21 1.49
C ALA A 115 -18.13 -3.86 1.86
N LYS A 116 -18.49 -3.74 3.14
CA LYS A 116 -19.80 -4.15 3.67
C LYS A 116 -20.13 -3.27 4.87
N ASP A 117 -21.31 -2.69 4.88
CA ASP A 117 -21.81 -1.83 5.97
C ASP A 117 -20.83 -0.71 6.34
N GLY A 118 -20.21 -0.08 5.32
CA GLY A 118 -19.22 1.00 5.48
C GLY A 118 -17.86 0.57 6.02
N LYS A 119 -17.63 -0.74 6.19
CA LYS A 119 -16.36 -1.32 6.66
C LYS A 119 -15.67 -2.08 5.55
N VAL A 120 -14.35 -2.14 5.60
CA VAL A 120 -13.54 -2.90 4.64
C VAL A 120 -12.98 -4.15 5.30
N PHE A 121 -12.98 -5.24 4.53
CA PHE A 121 -12.48 -6.54 4.93
C PHE A 121 -11.57 -7.11 3.85
N MET A 122 -10.72 -8.04 4.25
CA MET A 122 -9.83 -8.80 3.39
C MET A 122 -10.18 -10.30 3.47
N ILE A 123 -10.13 -11.00 2.34
CA ILE A 123 -10.26 -12.45 2.22
C ILE A 123 -9.03 -12.98 1.49
N TRP A 124 -8.45 -14.04 2.04
CA TRP A 124 -7.40 -14.79 1.36
C TRP A 124 -7.99 -15.78 0.35
N PRO A 125 -7.37 -16.01 -0.82
CA PRO A 125 -7.86 -16.98 -1.79
C PRO A 125 -8.02 -18.37 -1.16
N GLY A 126 -9.17 -18.99 -1.41
CA GLY A 126 -9.49 -20.32 -0.88
C GLY A 126 -9.77 -20.35 0.62
N ARG A 127 -10.02 -19.20 1.26
CA ARG A 127 -10.47 -19.11 2.66
C ARG A 127 -11.77 -18.34 2.77
N ASP A 128 -12.51 -18.63 3.83
CA ASP A 128 -13.76 -17.93 4.17
C ASP A 128 -13.58 -16.96 5.35
N ASP A 129 -12.35 -16.82 5.87
CA ASP A 129 -12.07 -15.86 6.93
C ASP A 129 -12.12 -14.42 6.40
N HIS A 130 -12.90 -13.59 7.09
CA HIS A 130 -13.04 -12.17 6.80
C HIS A 130 -12.23 -11.34 7.80
N TYR A 131 -11.08 -10.82 7.36
CA TYR A 131 -10.20 -10.04 8.20
C TYR A 131 -10.58 -8.55 8.11
N PRO A 132 -10.98 -7.89 9.22
CA PRO A 132 -11.28 -6.47 9.18
C PRO A 132 -10.04 -5.66 8.82
N MET A 133 -10.22 -4.60 8.03
CA MET A 133 -9.20 -3.64 7.68
C MET A 133 -9.36 -2.37 8.53
N GLU A 134 -8.25 -1.71 8.79
CA GLU A 134 -8.15 -0.41 9.45
C GLU A 134 -7.84 0.65 8.40
N LYS A 135 -8.58 1.77 8.45
CA LYS A 135 -8.31 2.93 7.60
C LYS A 135 -7.16 3.75 8.17
N LEU A 136 -6.27 4.24 7.32
CA LEU A 136 -5.06 4.95 7.72
C LEU A 136 -5.06 6.45 7.38
N ASP A 137 -6.05 6.93 6.62
CA ASP A 137 -6.22 8.31 6.16
C ASP A 137 -7.56 8.95 6.56
#